data_AF-A0A1H8ELE8-F1
#
_entry.id   AF-A0A1H8ELE8-F1
#
_cell.length_a   1.000
_cell.length_b   1.000
_cell.length_c   1.000
_cell.angle_alpha   90.00
_cell.angle_beta   90.00
_cell.angle_gamma   90.00
#
_symmetry.space_group_name_H-M   'P 1'
#
loop_
_entity.id
_entity.type
_entity.pdbx_description
1 polymer ?
#
loop_
_entity_poly.entity_id
_entity_poly.type
_entity_poly.pdbx_seq_one_letter_code
_entity_poly.pdbx_strand_id
1 'polypeptide(L)'
;MSLSPAFLDELRARTSLSALIGKTTKLQKAGREFRGCCPFHNEKTPSFYVNDDKGFYHCFGCSAHGDAIRWMTDQRGLPFIDAVKELAQSAGLEMPATDPRAAKKAERQKGLHEAMEDAAAFFTEQLHGIAGADARAVLEKRGISAETARTFGFGFAPDARNRLRTALKSYGDAMLVEAGLLIQVEGKEPYDRFRGRLMIPIRDPRGRVIAFGGRIIGDGEPKYLNSPDTPLFDKGRTLYNLDRAAPASRKSARAIVVEGYMDVVALAQAGIGEAVAPLGTALTEAQLERLWRMVDVPIVCLDGDAAGQKAAMRAAHRALPMLAPGKSLAFVTLPDGQDPDDLVRSKGAAPMEKLLAETQPLVDRLWQAELAAEPLDTPEQRAGLKQRLADLIRPITDASVKYEYQAEFRRRFDAHFSPQRRPFVPFEKRTGGKRPAGRSGWQPALPVTEDAKKVHAAGIDRVLAKAVLAGLIRHPAEIARHMEVLGSLRLADGALGRLFEAVVDLAVEEQALDSTRLVTILARSGLGDVAGELLRADTMPYSFTQKSADPVRAQADLDEAIAILVARPEVDMMLADATSAMQSRFTDDAFERQVALVREKQALELRLANLVQANEDARALGPEEN
;
A
#
# COMPACT_ATOMS: atom_id res chain seq x y z
N MET A 1 24.13 -20.59 -1.51
CA MET A 1 23.89 -21.99 -1.91
C MET A 1 23.95 -22.05 -3.43
N SER A 2 24.92 -22.74 -4.03
CA SER A 2 24.82 -23.08 -5.46
C SER A 2 24.45 -24.56 -5.56
N LEU A 3 23.20 -24.83 -5.91
CA LEU A 3 22.83 -26.16 -6.41
C LEU A 3 23.48 -26.29 -7.79
N SER A 4 24.13 -27.42 -8.06
CA SER A 4 24.72 -27.63 -9.38
C SER A 4 23.60 -27.70 -10.43
N PRO A 5 23.80 -27.16 -11.65
CA PRO A 5 22.86 -27.32 -12.75
C PRO A 5 22.54 -28.80 -12.99
N ALA A 6 23.54 -29.68 -12.90
CA ALA A 6 23.37 -31.13 -13.04
C ALA A 6 22.40 -31.73 -12.02
N PHE A 7 22.42 -31.30 -10.75
CA PHE A 7 21.47 -31.78 -9.75
C PHE A 7 20.04 -31.33 -10.06
N LEU A 8 19.86 -30.08 -10.50
CA LEU A 8 18.55 -29.57 -10.88
C LEU A 8 18.00 -30.29 -12.12
N ASP A 9 18.86 -30.62 -13.07
CA ASP A 9 18.48 -31.37 -14.27
C ASP A 9 18.12 -32.83 -13.94
N GLU A 10 18.89 -33.48 -13.06
CA GLU A 10 18.56 -34.83 -12.56
C GLU A 10 17.22 -34.83 -11.81
N LEU A 11 16.98 -33.81 -10.98
CA LEU A 11 15.73 -33.65 -10.24
C LEU A 11 14.53 -33.48 -11.18
N ARG A 12 14.67 -32.69 -12.24
CA ARG A 12 13.64 -32.53 -13.29
C ARG A 12 13.40 -33.86 -14.00
N ALA A 13 14.46 -34.57 -14.39
CA ALA A 13 14.35 -35.85 -15.09
C ALA A 13 13.65 -36.94 -14.27
N ARG A 14 13.83 -36.96 -12.94
CA ARG A 14 13.17 -37.93 -12.04
C ARG A 14 11.76 -37.52 -11.63
N THR A 15 11.32 -36.31 -11.95
CA THR A 15 9.99 -35.82 -11.56
C THR A 15 9.03 -35.93 -12.75
N SER A 16 8.07 -36.86 -12.68
CA SER A 16 6.95 -36.84 -13.63
C SER A 16 6.06 -35.63 -13.36
N LEU A 17 6.00 -34.72 -14.33
CA LEU A 17 5.29 -33.46 -14.21
C LEU A 17 3.77 -33.67 -14.19
N SER A 18 3.25 -34.61 -14.97
CA SER A 18 1.85 -35.02 -14.98
C SER A 18 1.43 -35.64 -13.65
N ALA A 19 2.29 -36.45 -13.03
CA ALA A 19 2.03 -37.02 -11.70
C ALA A 19 2.07 -35.95 -10.60
N LEU A 20 2.99 -34.99 -10.70
CA LEU A 20 3.09 -33.86 -9.76
C LEU A 20 1.86 -32.95 -9.84
N ILE A 21 1.50 -32.52 -11.05
CA ILE A 21 0.37 -31.61 -11.31
C ILE A 21 -0.97 -32.31 -11.07
N GLY A 22 -1.05 -33.60 -11.42
CA GLY A 22 -2.24 -34.44 -11.26
C GLY A 22 -2.75 -34.54 -9.82
N LYS A 23 -1.89 -34.25 -8.82
CA LYS A 23 -2.28 -34.19 -7.40
C LYS A 23 -3.27 -33.06 -7.09
N THR A 24 -3.25 -31.99 -7.87
CA THR A 24 -4.09 -30.80 -7.61
C THR A 24 -4.96 -30.40 -8.80
N THR A 25 -4.61 -30.84 -10.01
CA THR A 25 -5.33 -30.48 -11.24
C THR A 25 -5.78 -31.74 -11.96
N LYS A 26 -7.05 -31.81 -12.34
CA LYS A 26 -7.58 -32.96 -13.08
C LYS A 26 -7.05 -32.94 -14.51
N LEU A 27 -6.12 -33.86 -14.80
CA LEU A 27 -5.53 -34.02 -16.12
C LEU A 27 -6.17 -35.20 -16.88
N GLN A 28 -6.36 -35.04 -18.17
CA GLN A 28 -6.81 -36.07 -19.10
C GLN A 28 -5.71 -36.36 -20.12
N LYS A 29 -5.49 -37.62 -20.43
CA LYS A 29 -4.50 -38.01 -21.44
C LYS A 29 -4.96 -37.58 -22.84
N ALA A 30 -4.09 -36.88 -23.58
CA ALA A 30 -4.31 -36.40 -24.93
C ALA A 30 -3.11 -36.78 -25.80
N GLY A 31 -3.12 -38.02 -26.31
CA GLY A 31 -1.99 -38.58 -27.04
C GLY A 31 -0.78 -38.83 -26.14
N ARG A 32 0.35 -38.17 -26.43
CA ARG A 32 1.58 -38.22 -25.64
C ARG A 32 1.64 -37.17 -24.52
N GLU A 33 0.70 -36.23 -24.51
CA GLU A 33 0.61 -35.16 -23.51
C GLU A 33 -0.61 -35.38 -22.62
N PHE A 34 -0.70 -34.56 -21.57
CA PHE A 34 -1.87 -34.46 -20.72
C PHE A 34 -2.46 -33.07 -20.86
N ARG A 35 -3.80 -32.97 -20.87
CA ARG A 35 -4.53 -31.70 -20.93
C ARG A 35 -5.48 -31.53 -19.76
N GLY A 36 -5.71 -30.30 -19.32
CA GLY A 36 -6.66 -29.97 -18.27
C GLY A 36 -7.08 -28.50 -18.31
N CYS A 37 -7.98 -28.10 -17.42
CA CYS A 37 -8.24 -26.68 -17.18
C CYS A 37 -7.05 -26.07 -16.43
N CYS A 38 -6.69 -24.86 -16.81
CA CYS A 38 -5.55 -24.16 -16.26
C CYS A 38 -5.73 -23.88 -14.77
N PRO A 39 -4.72 -24.19 -13.94
CA PRO A 39 -4.76 -23.93 -12.51
C PRO A 39 -4.31 -22.50 -12.16
N PHE A 40 -3.82 -21.73 -13.13
CA PHE A 40 -3.34 -20.35 -12.98
C PHE A 40 -4.39 -19.29 -13.31
N HIS A 41 -5.45 -19.65 -14.04
CA HIS A 41 -6.55 -18.74 -14.38
C HIS A 41 -7.85 -19.55 -14.56
N ASN A 42 -8.99 -18.88 -14.45
CA ASN A 42 -10.29 -19.56 -14.47
C ASN A 42 -10.79 -19.77 -15.91
N GLU A 43 -10.88 -21.02 -16.35
CA GLU A 43 -11.39 -21.39 -17.68
C GLU A 43 -12.30 -22.63 -17.64
N LYS A 44 -13.21 -22.72 -18.62
CA LYS A 44 -14.13 -23.88 -18.76
C LYS A 44 -13.65 -24.92 -19.77
N THR A 45 -12.80 -24.51 -20.71
CA THR A 45 -12.25 -25.37 -21.76
C THR A 45 -10.79 -25.70 -21.44
N PRO A 46 -10.34 -26.97 -21.58
CA PRO A 46 -8.94 -27.32 -21.30
C PRO A 46 -7.96 -26.59 -22.24
N SER A 47 -7.16 -25.65 -21.72
CA SER A 47 -6.06 -25.01 -22.46
C SER A 47 -4.68 -25.28 -21.86
N PHE A 48 -4.62 -26.02 -20.75
CA PHE A 48 -3.39 -26.36 -20.05
C PHE A 48 -2.85 -27.71 -20.48
N TYR A 49 -1.65 -27.71 -21.04
CA TYR A 49 -0.97 -28.91 -21.55
C TYR A 49 0.27 -29.21 -20.71
N VAL A 50 0.48 -30.49 -20.42
CA VAL A 50 1.63 -31.02 -19.67
C VAL A 50 2.30 -32.08 -20.51
N ASN A 51 3.58 -31.89 -20.79
CA ASN A 51 4.39 -32.83 -21.55
C ASN A 51 5.49 -33.39 -20.63
N ASP A 52 5.36 -34.66 -20.25
CA ASP A 52 6.36 -35.35 -19.41
C ASP A 52 7.67 -35.60 -20.17
N ASP A 53 7.61 -35.93 -21.47
CA ASP A 53 8.79 -36.19 -22.30
C ASP A 53 9.68 -34.95 -22.43
N LYS A 54 9.06 -33.77 -22.51
CA LYS A 54 9.75 -32.47 -22.60
C LYS A 54 9.94 -31.79 -21.25
N GLY A 55 9.34 -32.31 -20.18
CA GLY A 55 9.48 -31.81 -18.81
C GLY A 55 8.88 -30.43 -18.54
N PHE A 56 7.92 -29.95 -19.35
CA PHE A 56 7.28 -28.65 -19.15
C PHE A 56 5.76 -28.68 -19.29
N TYR A 57 5.12 -27.68 -18.70
CA TYR A 57 3.72 -27.35 -18.95
C TYR A 57 3.59 -26.03 -19.70
N HIS A 58 2.49 -25.88 -20.44
CA HIS A 58 2.14 -24.62 -21.11
C HIS A 58 0.62 -24.44 -21.15
N CYS A 59 0.16 -23.24 -20.81
CA CYS A 59 -1.22 -22.84 -20.95
C CYS A 59 -1.41 -21.96 -22.18
N PHE A 60 -2.29 -22.34 -23.11
CA PHE A 60 -2.62 -21.51 -24.28
C PHE A 60 -3.58 -20.36 -23.96
N GLY A 61 -4.27 -20.39 -22.81
CA GLY A 61 -5.16 -19.30 -22.37
C GLY A 61 -4.42 -18.13 -21.72
N CYS A 62 -3.56 -18.39 -20.74
CA CYS A 62 -2.85 -17.35 -19.97
C CYS A 62 -1.33 -17.33 -20.17
N SER A 63 -0.79 -18.12 -21.09
CA SER A 63 0.66 -18.23 -21.38
C SER A 63 1.53 -18.70 -20.21
N ALA A 64 0.93 -19.21 -19.13
CA ALA A 64 1.69 -19.81 -18.02
C ALA A 64 2.55 -20.98 -18.52
N HIS A 65 3.85 -20.96 -18.20
CA HIS A 65 4.83 -21.93 -18.66
C HIS A 65 5.87 -22.22 -17.59
N GLY A 66 6.26 -23.48 -17.43
CA GLY A 66 7.28 -23.86 -16.47
C GLY A 66 7.54 -25.36 -16.38
N ASP A 67 8.50 -25.72 -15.52
CA ASP A 67 8.87 -27.08 -15.17
C ASP A 67 8.30 -27.49 -13.79
N ALA A 68 8.73 -28.64 -13.27
CA ALA A 68 8.34 -29.12 -11.95
C ALA A 68 8.70 -28.15 -10.81
N ILE A 69 9.82 -27.44 -10.91
CA ILE A 69 10.27 -26.50 -9.88
C ILE A 69 9.40 -25.24 -9.94
N ARG A 70 9.19 -24.68 -11.13
CA ARG A 70 8.30 -23.54 -11.36
C ARG A 70 6.87 -23.84 -10.93
N TRP A 71 6.39 -25.06 -11.13
CA TRP A 71 5.10 -25.47 -10.58
C TRP A 71 5.04 -25.31 -9.05
N MET A 72 6.10 -25.75 -8.36
CA MET A 72 6.18 -25.64 -6.90
C MET A 72 6.36 -24.19 -6.42
N THR A 73 7.08 -23.35 -7.15
CA THR A 73 7.24 -21.94 -6.77
C THR A 73 5.99 -21.13 -7.09
N ASP A 74 5.50 -21.21 -8.32
CA ASP A 74 4.51 -20.27 -8.83
C ASP A 74 3.10 -20.72 -8.44
N GLN A 75 2.81 -22.01 -8.52
CA GLN A 75 1.49 -22.54 -8.18
C GLN A 75 1.35 -22.86 -6.69
N ARG A 76 2.41 -23.39 -6.05
CA ARG A 76 2.35 -23.72 -4.61
C ARG A 76 2.84 -22.59 -3.72
N GLY A 77 3.53 -21.58 -4.26
CA GLY A 77 4.04 -20.44 -3.49
C GLY A 77 5.27 -20.79 -2.64
N LEU A 78 5.95 -21.90 -2.92
CA LEU A 78 7.10 -22.34 -2.13
C LEU A 78 8.36 -21.54 -2.51
N PRO A 79 9.19 -21.15 -1.53
CA PRO A 79 10.54 -20.64 -1.83
C PRO A 79 11.34 -21.65 -2.66
N PHE A 80 12.19 -21.18 -3.57
CA PHE A 80 12.92 -22.03 -4.52
C PHE A 80 13.64 -23.23 -3.88
N ILE A 81 14.41 -23.01 -2.81
CA ILE A 81 15.12 -24.10 -2.12
C ILE A 81 14.16 -25.09 -1.47
N ASP A 82 13.02 -24.61 -0.97
CA ASP A 82 12.01 -25.45 -0.35
C ASP A 82 11.29 -26.32 -1.40
N ALA A 83 11.01 -25.74 -2.58
CA ALA A 83 10.50 -26.46 -3.74
C ALA A 83 11.45 -27.58 -4.18
N VAL A 84 12.74 -27.28 -4.33
CA VAL A 84 13.76 -28.27 -4.71
C VAL A 84 13.84 -29.41 -3.69
N LYS A 85 13.83 -29.10 -2.38
CA LYS A 85 13.85 -30.12 -1.32
C LYS A 85 12.65 -31.06 -1.38
N GLU A 86 11.46 -30.53 -1.60
CA GLU A 86 10.22 -31.32 -1.64
C GLU A 86 10.17 -32.24 -2.87
N LEU A 87 10.62 -31.74 -4.02
CA LEU A 87 10.78 -32.53 -5.22
C LEU A 87 11.84 -33.62 -5.03
N ALA A 88 12.99 -33.29 -4.42
CA ALA A 88 14.07 -34.24 -4.19
C ALA A 88 13.62 -35.40 -3.30
N GLN A 89 12.92 -35.09 -2.20
CA GLN A 89 12.32 -36.10 -1.33
C GLN A 89 11.32 -36.99 -2.09
N SER A 90 10.47 -36.41 -2.94
CA SER A 90 9.50 -37.16 -3.74
C SER A 90 10.16 -38.04 -4.82
N ALA A 91 11.30 -37.61 -5.35
CA ALA A 91 12.08 -38.30 -6.36
C ALA A 91 13.10 -39.30 -5.78
N GLY A 92 13.15 -39.46 -4.44
CA GLY A 92 14.16 -40.28 -3.77
C GLY A 92 15.60 -39.80 -4.00
N LEU A 93 15.78 -38.52 -4.30
CA LEU A 93 17.09 -37.88 -4.46
C LEU A 93 17.51 -37.26 -3.13
N GLU A 94 18.71 -37.62 -2.67
CA GLU A 94 19.33 -36.90 -1.58
C GLU A 94 19.74 -35.50 -2.06
N MET A 95 19.36 -34.50 -1.28
CA MET A 95 19.87 -33.15 -1.49
C MET A 95 21.40 -33.18 -1.35
N PRO A 96 22.17 -32.55 -2.27
CA PRO A 96 23.61 -32.49 -2.16
C PRO A 96 23.98 -32.00 -0.78
N ALA A 97 24.69 -32.83 -0.02
CA ALA A 97 25.04 -32.53 1.35
C ALA A 97 25.95 -31.29 1.37
N THR A 98 25.40 -30.16 1.82
CA THR A 98 26.20 -29.20 2.56
C THR A 98 26.83 -29.95 3.74
N ASP A 99 28.11 -29.67 4.04
CA ASP A 99 28.82 -29.87 5.33
C ASP A 99 28.22 -30.92 6.29
N PRO A 100 28.95 -31.94 6.79
CA PRO A 100 28.49 -32.87 7.83
C PRO A 100 27.64 -32.25 8.97
N ARG A 101 27.88 -30.98 9.32
CA ARG A 101 27.05 -30.19 10.24
C ARG A 101 25.61 -29.95 9.74
N ALA A 102 25.41 -29.65 8.46
CA ALA A 102 24.10 -29.46 7.86
C ALA A 102 23.31 -30.78 7.73
N ALA A 103 23.98 -31.90 7.43
CA ALA A 103 23.34 -33.22 7.46
C ALA A 103 22.84 -33.58 8.87
N LYS A 104 23.68 -33.37 9.90
CA LYS A 104 23.28 -33.56 11.31
C LYS A 104 22.12 -32.65 11.72
N LYS A 105 22.10 -31.40 11.23
CA LYS A 105 21.00 -30.46 11.46
C LYS A 105 19.70 -30.92 10.79
N ALA A 106 19.77 -31.45 9.56
CA ALA A 106 18.61 -31.97 8.84
C ALA A 106 18.02 -33.20 9.56
N GLU A 107 18.86 -34.13 9.99
CA GLU A 107 18.43 -35.30 10.76
C GLU A 107 17.79 -34.88 12.09
N ARG A 108 18.39 -33.90 12.80
CA ARG A 108 17.81 -33.35 14.02
C ARG A 108 16.44 -32.69 13.78
N GLN A 109 16.29 -31.91 12.70
CA GLN A 109 15.02 -31.30 12.33
C GLN A 109 13.95 -32.34 11.97
N LYS A 110 14.34 -33.42 11.29
CA LYS A 110 13.45 -34.54 10.98
C LYS A 110 12.92 -35.17 12.27
N GLY A 111 13.80 -35.50 13.22
CA GLY A 111 13.39 -36.04 14.52
C GLY A 111 12.46 -35.10 15.31
N LEU A 112 12.69 -33.78 15.23
CA LEU A 112 11.78 -32.79 15.84
C LEU A 112 10.39 -32.81 15.19
N HIS A 113 10.31 -32.92 13.86
CA HIS A 113 9.02 -33.01 13.17
C HIS A 113 8.28 -34.30 13.53
N GLU A 114 8.97 -35.44 13.57
CA GLU A 114 8.39 -36.72 13.99
C GLU A 114 7.84 -36.64 15.43
N ALA A 115 8.60 -36.07 16.36
CA ALA A 115 8.14 -35.87 17.73
C ALA A 115 6.89 -34.98 17.82
N MET A 116 6.77 -33.95 16.97
CA MET A 116 5.60 -33.06 16.92
C MET A 116 4.37 -33.74 16.32
N GLU A 117 4.55 -34.59 15.30
CA GLU A 117 3.48 -35.39 14.71
C GLU A 117 2.96 -36.42 15.70
N ASP A 118 3.85 -37.14 16.39
CA ASP A 118 3.48 -38.11 17.43
C ASP A 118 2.81 -37.42 18.63
N ALA A 119 3.25 -36.21 19.01
CA ALA A 119 2.57 -35.41 20.02
C ALA A 119 1.14 -35.02 19.59
N ALA A 120 0.96 -34.62 18.32
CA ALA A 120 -0.36 -34.31 17.78
C ALA A 120 -1.27 -35.54 17.77
N ALA A 121 -0.74 -36.71 17.40
CA ALA A 121 -1.46 -37.98 17.44
C ALA A 121 -1.87 -38.33 18.87
N PHE A 122 -0.94 -38.23 19.82
CA PHE A 122 -1.21 -38.44 21.24
C PHE A 122 -2.34 -37.52 21.74
N PHE A 123 -2.27 -36.20 21.50
CA PHE A 123 -3.32 -35.28 21.94
C PHE A 123 -4.66 -35.59 21.28
N THR A 124 -4.67 -35.99 20.01
CA THR A 124 -5.89 -36.38 19.30
C THR A 124 -6.50 -37.64 19.93
N GLU A 125 -5.69 -38.63 20.29
CA GLU A 125 -6.13 -39.82 21.02
C GLU A 125 -6.74 -39.45 22.37
N GLN A 126 -6.07 -38.60 23.15
CA GLN A 126 -6.58 -38.12 24.44
C GLN A 126 -7.91 -37.36 24.30
N LEU A 127 -8.09 -36.59 23.22
CA LEU A 127 -9.35 -35.89 22.95
C LEU A 127 -10.51 -36.85 22.68
N HIS A 128 -10.26 -38.02 22.08
CA HIS A 128 -11.29 -39.03 21.83
C HIS A 128 -11.47 -40.01 23.00
N GLY A 129 -10.49 -40.12 23.89
CA GLY A 129 -10.55 -40.95 25.09
C GLY A 129 -11.50 -40.43 26.18
N ILE A 130 -11.56 -41.14 27.30
CA ILE A 130 -12.40 -40.80 28.46
C ILE A 130 -12.02 -39.42 29.03
N ALA A 131 -10.72 -39.12 29.13
CA ALA A 131 -10.22 -37.87 29.68
C ALA A 131 -10.62 -36.64 28.85
N GLY A 132 -10.92 -36.80 27.56
CA GLY A 132 -11.28 -35.70 26.66
C GLY A 132 -12.74 -35.23 26.75
N ALA A 133 -13.56 -35.78 27.65
CA ALA A 133 -15.00 -35.45 27.74
C ALA A 133 -15.25 -33.93 27.88
N ASP A 134 -14.57 -33.27 28.81
CA ASP A 134 -14.72 -31.83 29.04
C ASP A 134 -14.21 -31.00 27.86
N ALA A 135 -13.14 -31.46 27.20
CA ALA A 135 -12.61 -30.81 26.01
C ALA A 135 -13.61 -30.86 24.84
N ARG A 136 -14.27 -32.01 24.64
CA ARG A 136 -15.33 -32.15 23.62
C ARG A 136 -16.56 -31.29 23.96
N ALA A 137 -16.94 -31.21 25.23
CA ALA A 137 -18.02 -30.32 25.66
C ALA A 137 -17.71 -28.84 25.41
N VAL A 138 -16.44 -28.43 25.56
CA VAL A 138 -16.00 -27.06 25.21
C VAL A 138 -16.12 -26.80 23.70
N LEU A 139 -15.73 -27.75 22.85
CA LEU A 139 -15.87 -27.65 21.39
C LEU A 139 -17.35 -27.55 20.99
N GLU A 140 -18.20 -28.39 21.57
CA GLU A 140 -19.64 -28.41 21.33
C GLU A 140 -20.31 -27.09 21.76
N LYS A 141 -19.97 -26.56 22.95
CA LYS A 141 -20.46 -25.25 23.41
C LYS A 141 -20.02 -24.11 22.50
N ARG A 142 -18.87 -24.25 21.84
CA ARG A 142 -18.36 -23.32 20.82
C ARG A 142 -18.95 -23.56 19.44
N GLY A 143 -19.81 -24.57 19.26
CA GLY A 143 -20.40 -24.91 17.97
C GLY A 143 -19.40 -25.46 16.96
N ILE A 144 -18.24 -25.95 17.41
CA ILE A 144 -17.26 -26.59 16.53
C ILE A 144 -17.69 -28.03 16.30
N SER A 145 -17.96 -28.37 15.04
CA SER A 145 -18.34 -29.71 14.64
C SER A 145 -17.18 -30.70 14.83
N ALA A 146 -17.52 -31.97 15.05
CA ALA A 146 -16.51 -33.03 15.14
C ALA A 146 -15.68 -33.16 13.85
N GLU A 147 -16.26 -32.84 12.68
CA GLU A 147 -15.54 -32.80 11.41
C GLU A 147 -14.51 -31.67 11.38
N THR A 148 -14.91 -30.46 11.75
CA THR A 148 -14.00 -29.31 11.85
C THR A 148 -12.88 -29.57 12.85
N ALA A 149 -13.21 -30.13 14.03
CA ALA A 149 -12.21 -30.50 15.03
C ALA A 149 -11.17 -31.50 14.47
N ARG A 150 -11.61 -32.52 13.72
CA ARG A 150 -10.70 -33.45 13.02
C ARG A 150 -9.88 -32.77 11.92
N THR A 151 -10.52 -31.93 11.09
CA THR A 151 -9.86 -31.26 9.97
C THR A 151 -8.74 -30.32 10.45
N PHE A 152 -8.94 -29.61 11.55
CA PHE A 152 -7.91 -28.77 12.17
C PHE A 152 -6.93 -29.56 13.05
N GLY A 153 -7.28 -30.81 13.42
CA GLY A 153 -6.44 -31.69 14.25
C GLY A 153 -6.45 -31.31 15.72
N PHE A 154 -7.60 -30.86 16.24
CA PHE A 154 -7.75 -30.57 17.66
C PHE A 154 -7.42 -31.81 18.50
N GLY A 155 -6.79 -31.56 19.64
CA GLY A 155 -6.43 -32.59 20.63
C GLY A 155 -6.72 -32.12 22.05
N PHE A 156 -6.33 -32.94 23.03
CA PHE A 156 -6.45 -32.63 24.44
C PHE A 156 -5.17 -33.03 25.17
N ALA A 157 -4.63 -32.13 25.98
CA ALA A 157 -3.57 -32.42 26.93
C ALA A 157 -4.21 -32.65 28.31
N PRO A 158 -4.19 -33.90 28.83
CA PRO A 158 -4.72 -34.20 30.16
C PRO A 158 -4.07 -33.33 31.24
N ASP A 159 -4.79 -33.08 32.34
CA ASP A 159 -4.23 -32.37 33.48
C ASP A 159 -3.31 -33.27 34.30
N ALA A 160 -2.11 -33.50 33.77
CA ALA A 160 -1.08 -34.34 34.37
C ALA A 160 0.31 -33.85 33.97
N ARG A 161 1.31 -34.06 34.82
CA ARG A 161 2.65 -33.46 34.65
C ARG A 161 3.58 -34.21 33.69
N ASN A 162 3.28 -35.45 33.31
CA ASN A 162 4.25 -36.32 32.62
C ASN A 162 3.60 -37.31 31.65
N ARG A 163 2.34 -37.10 31.25
CA ARG A 163 1.62 -38.03 30.37
C ARG A 163 2.24 -38.03 28.98
N LEU A 164 2.48 -36.86 28.41
CA LEU A 164 3.13 -36.71 27.11
C LEU A 164 4.58 -37.19 27.16
N ARG A 165 5.33 -36.77 28.19
CA ARG A 165 6.71 -37.23 28.41
C ARG A 165 6.81 -38.76 28.42
N THR A 166 5.88 -39.43 29.10
CA THR A 166 5.86 -40.89 29.19
C THR A 166 5.52 -41.54 27.85
N ALA A 167 4.55 -40.97 27.12
CA ALA A 167 4.14 -41.47 25.81
C ALA A 167 5.26 -41.35 24.77
N LEU A 168 6.03 -40.26 24.81
CA LEU A 168 7.08 -39.95 23.82
C LEU A 168 8.50 -40.20 24.34
N LYS A 169 8.67 -41.07 25.34
CA LYS A 169 9.96 -41.33 26.01
C LYS A 169 11.08 -41.77 25.04
N SER A 170 10.73 -42.37 23.90
CA SER A 170 11.69 -42.84 22.88
C SER A 170 12.50 -41.72 22.23
N TYR A 171 11.96 -40.50 22.18
CA TYR A 171 12.66 -39.33 21.63
C TYR A 171 13.69 -38.72 22.60
N GLY A 172 13.57 -39.03 23.89
CA GLY A 172 14.39 -38.48 24.96
C GLY A 172 14.03 -37.03 25.34
N ASP A 173 14.21 -36.70 26.62
CA ASP A 173 13.77 -35.42 27.19
C ASP A 173 14.39 -34.21 26.48
N ALA A 174 15.67 -34.28 26.11
CA ALA A 174 16.37 -33.18 25.44
C ALA A 174 15.69 -32.78 24.12
N MET A 175 15.19 -33.74 23.34
CA MET A 175 14.47 -33.43 22.09
C MET A 175 13.09 -32.86 22.36
N LEU A 176 12.37 -33.40 23.35
CA LEU A 176 11.03 -32.91 23.69
C LEU A 176 11.06 -31.51 24.32
N VAL A 177 12.12 -31.16 25.05
CA VAL A 177 12.38 -29.79 25.53
C VAL A 177 12.69 -28.87 24.35
N GLU A 178 13.56 -29.27 23.41
CA GLU A 178 13.89 -28.49 22.21
C GLU A 178 12.67 -28.26 21.30
N ALA A 179 11.76 -29.25 21.20
CA ALA A 179 10.48 -29.14 20.51
C ALA A 179 9.45 -28.25 21.24
N GLY A 180 9.75 -27.80 22.47
CA GLY A 180 8.85 -26.99 23.28
C GLY A 180 7.67 -27.76 23.87
N LEU A 181 7.74 -29.09 23.91
CA LEU A 181 6.72 -29.97 24.48
C LEU A 181 6.88 -30.16 25.99
N LEU A 182 8.11 -30.09 26.49
CA LEU A 182 8.45 -30.16 27.91
C LEU A 182 9.07 -28.86 28.43
N ILE A 183 8.92 -28.62 29.73
CA ILE A 183 9.63 -27.57 30.47
C ILE A 183 10.71 -28.24 31.32
N GLN A 184 11.95 -27.81 31.13
CA GLN A 184 13.08 -28.17 31.98
C GLN A 184 13.29 -27.08 33.04
N VAL A 185 13.40 -27.49 34.31
CA VAL A 185 13.81 -26.62 35.42
C VAL A 185 15.10 -27.18 35.99
N GLU A 186 16.05 -26.32 36.35
CA GLU A 186 17.34 -26.75 36.89
C GLU A 186 17.15 -27.61 38.15
N GLY A 187 17.86 -28.75 38.22
CA GLY A 187 17.78 -29.69 39.33
C GLY A 187 16.46 -30.46 39.47
N LYS A 188 15.55 -30.38 38.48
CA LYS A 188 14.26 -31.08 38.49
C LYS A 188 14.05 -31.88 37.21
N GLU A 189 13.25 -32.94 37.33
CA GLU A 189 12.76 -33.71 36.19
C GLU A 189 11.91 -32.83 35.24
N PRO A 190 12.11 -32.91 33.92
CA PRO A 190 11.28 -32.19 32.96
C PRO A 190 9.83 -32.69 33.00
N TYR A 191 8.90 -31.78 32.73
CA TYR A 191 7.46 -32.02 32.81
C TYR A 191 6.71 -31.41 31.62
N ASP A 192 5.51 -31.93 31.34
CA ASP A 192 4.68 -31.56 30.20
C ASP A 192 4.37 -30.05 30.23
N ARG A 193 4.61 -29.34 29.12
CA ARG A 193 4.31 -27.90 29.01
C ARG A 193 2.81 -27.64 29.06
N PHE A 194 2.04 -28.40 28.29
CA PHE A 194 0.60 -28.27 28.16
C PHE A 194 -0.11 -29.26 29.07
N ARG A 195 -1.04 -28.78 29.89
CA ARG A 195 -1.78 -29.57 30.88
C ARG A 195 -3.18 -28.99 31.03
N GLY A 196 -4.19 -29.85 31.07
CA GLY A 196 -5.59 -29.43 31.17
C GLY A 196 -6.03 -28.51 30.02
N ARG A 197 -5.55 -28.75 28.80
CA ARG A 197 -5.70 -27.82 27.67
C ARG A 197 -6.27 -28.50 26.43
N LEU A 198 -7.22 -27.84 25.79
CA LEU A 198 -7.60 -28.11 24.41
C LEU A 198 -6.43 -27.70 23.50
N MET A 199 -5.89 -28.66 22.76
CA MET A 199 -4.71 -28.51 21.94
C MET A 199 -5.08 -28.16 20.51
N ILE A 200 -4.41 -27.14 19.98
CA ILE A 200 -4.64 -26.56 18.66
C ILE A 200 -3.30 -26.62 17.92
N PRO A 201 -3.09 -27.57 16.99
CA PRO A 201 -1.81 -27.71 16.32
C PRO A 201 -1.57 -26.53 15.36
N ILE A 202 -0.35 -26.00 15.40
CA ILE A 202 0.13 -24.97 14.49
C ILE A 202 0.98 -25.65 13.42
N ARG A 203 0.68 -25.37 12.15
CA ARG A 203 1.30 -26.02 11.00
C ARG A 203 2.18 -25.06 10.22
N ASP A 204 3.23 -25.60 9.61
CA ASP A 204 4.00 -24.89 8.60
C ASP A 204 3.20 -24.79 7.28
N PRO A 205 3.66 -24.03 6.27
CA PRO A 205 2.98 -23.94 4.97
C PRO A 205 2.79 -25.27 4.22
N ARG A 206 3.49 -26.34 4.63
CA ARG A 206 3.36 -27.69 4.07
C ARG A 206 2.35 -28.55 4.84
N GLY A 207 1.76 -28.03 5.91
CA GLY A 207 0.79 -28.72 6.75
C GLY A 207 1.41 -29.58 7.86
N ARG A 208 2.73 -29.54 8.06
CA ARG A 208 3.41 -30.30 9.12
C ARG A 208 3.27 -29.58 10.46
N VAL A 209 3.07 -30.32 11.54
CA VAL A 209 2.93 -29.71 12.87
C VAL A 209 4.29 -29.21 13.35
N ILE A 210 4.34 -27.93 13.76
CA ILE A 210 5.57 -27.25 14.20
C ILE A 210 5.47 -26.62 15.58
N ALA A 211 4.24 -26.43 16.08
CA ALA A 211 3.97 -25.90 17.41
C ALA A 211 2.53 -26.22 17.83
N PHE A 212 2.16 -25.84 19.06
CA PHE A 212 0.79 -25.94 19.54
C PHE A 212 0.37 -24.63 20.23
N GLY A 213 -0.89 -24.25 20.00
CA GLY A 213 -1.66 -23.44 20.92
C GLY A 213 -2.43 -24.35 21.89
N GLY A 214 -2.66 -23.88 23.11
CA GLY A 214 -3.37 -24.63 24.14
C GLY A 214 -4.34 -23.74 24.90
N ARG A 215 -5.64 -23.98 24.76
CA ARG A 215 -6.70 -23.28 25.51
C ARG A 215 -7.00 -24.04 26.80
N ILE A 216 -6.91 -23.39 27.95
CA ILE A 216 -7.20 -24.05 29.23
C ILE A 216 -8.67 -24.49 29.30
N ILE A 217 -8.89 -25.64 29.96
CA ILE A 217 -10.20 -26.18 30.31
C ILE A 217 -10.33 -26.08 31.82
N GLY A 218 -11.44 -25.50 32.29
CA GLY A 218 -11.61 -25.13 33.70
C GLY A 218 -10.88 -23.84 34.06
N ASP A 219 -10.45 -23.75 35.32
CA ASP A 219 -9.84 -22.56 35.89
C ASP A 219 -8.32 -22.55 35.72
N GLY A 220 -7.76 -21.35 35.50
CA GLY A 220 -6.31 -21.11 35.50
C GLY A 220 -5.86 -20.14 34.40
N GLU A 221 -4.60 -19.74 34.49
CA GLU A 221 -4.00 -18.77 33.58
C GLU A 221 -2.70 -19.29 32.93
N PRO A 222 -2.34 -18.81 31.73
CA PRO A 222 -3.15 -17.96 30.85
C PRO A 222 -4.24 -18.77 30.10
N LYS A 223 -5.31 -18.09 29.68
CA LYS A 223 -6.43 -18.69 28.91
C LYS A 223 -5.94 -19.42 27.65
N TYR A 224 -5.03 -18.80 26.91
CA TYR A 224 -4.30 -19.40 25.79
C TYR A 224 -2.79 -19.42 26.08
N LEU A 225 -2.15 -20.54 25.79
CA LEU A 225 -0.71 -20.72 25.89
C LEU A 225 -0.18 -21.23 24.55
N ASN A 226 0.86 -20.58 24.01
CA ASN A 226 1.54 -21.06 22.82
C ASN A 226 2.84 -21.78 23.20
N SER A 227 3.30 -22.67 22.32
CA SER A 227 4.69 -23.16 22.31
C SER A 227 5.67 -21.99 22.35
N PRO A 228 6.85 -22.14 22.99
CA PRO A 228 7.92 -21.17 22.87
C PRO A 228 8.50 -21.20 21.45
N ASP A 229 9.35 -20.24 21.09
CA ASP A 229 10.10 -20.34 19.84
C ASP A 229 11.03 -21.56 19.88
N THR A 230 11.10 -22.28 18.76
CA THR A 230 11.89 -23.52 18.60
C THR A 230 12.60 -23.50 17.23
N PRO A 231 13.50 -24.46 16.95
CA PRO A 231 14.07 -24.59 15.62
C PRO A 231 13.05 -24.81 14.48
N LEU A 232 11.83 -25.26 14.81
CA LEU A 232 10.74 -25.46 13.84
C LEU A 232 9.73 -24.30 13.83
N PHE A 233 9.69 -23.49 14.87
CA PHE A 233 8.62 -22.53 15.10
C PHE A 233 9.14 -21.16 15.51
N ASP A 234 8.80 -20.16 14.71
CA ASP A 234 9.04 -18.75 14.99
C ASP A 234 7.68 -18.03 15.01
N LYS A 235 7.29 -17.57 16.20
CA LYS A 235 6.02 -16.89 16.43
C LYS A 235 5.85 -15.64 15.57
N GLY A 236 6.93 -14.89 15.36
CA GLY A 236 6.93 -13.64 14.62
C GLY A 236 6.85 -13.81 13.10
N ARG A 237 7.02 -15.03 12.57
CA ARG A 237 6.97 -15.31 11.13
C ARG A 237 5.85 -16.25 10.71
N THR A 238 5.21 -16.90 11.68
CA THR A 238 4.18 -17.90 11.45
C THR A 238 2.79 -17.28 11.59
N LEU A 239 1.90 -17.61 10.66
CA LEU A 239 0.47 -17.32 10.73
C LEU A 239 -0.27 -18.64 10.91
N TYR A 240 -1.20 -18.69 11.86
CA TYR A 240 -2.07 -19.85 12.01
C TYR A 240 -2.91 -20.08 10.75
N ASN A 241 -3.14 -21.36 10.41
CA ASN A 241 -3.93 -21.79 9.26
C ASN A 241 -3.38 -21.41 7.87
N LEU A 242 -2.13 -20.96 7.79
CA LEU A 242 -1.53 -20.54 6.51
C LEU A 242 -1.52 -21.66 5.46
N ASP A 243 -1.35 -22.91 5.87
CA ASP A 243 -1.35 -24.10 5.00
C ASP A 243 -2.67 -24.31 4.26
N ARG A 244 -3.80 -23.99 4.91
CA ARG A 244 -5.15 -24.09 4.32
C ARG A 244 -5.61 -22.77 3.71
N ALA A 245 -5.25 -21.65 4.32
CA ALA A 245 -5.65 -20.33 3.86
C ALA A 245 -4.98 -19.93 2.54
N ALA A 246 -3.71 -20.30 2.31
CA ALA A 246 -3.00 -19.97 1.06
C ALA A 246 -3.64 -20.58 -0.21
N PRO A 247 -4.04 -21.88 -0.26
CA PRO A 247 -4.78 -22.39 -1.40
C PRO A 247 -6.21 -21.83 -1.50
N ALA A 248 -6.85 -21.51 -0.37
CA ALA A 248 -8.18 -20.87 -0.38
C ALA A 248 -8.12 -19.43 -0.94
N SER A 249 -7.10 -18.66 -0.55
CA SER A 249 -6.93 -17.27 -0.95
C SER A 249 -6.73 -17.09 -2.45
N ARG A 250 -6.12 -18.07 -3.13
CA ARG A 250 -6.00 -18.05 -4.60
C ARG A 250 -7.35 -18.17 -5.30
N LYS A 251 -8.31 -18.88 -4.70
CA LYS A 251 -9.65 -19.08 -5.26
C LYS A 251 -10.55 -17.88 -4.98
N SER A 252 -10.49 -17.33 -3.77
CA SER A 252 -11.31 -16.18 -3.37
C SER A 252 -10.68 -14.83 -3.74
N ALA A 253 -9.39 -14.81 -4.10
CA ALA A 253 -8.59 -13.60 -4.27
C ALA A 253 -8.54 -12.71 -3.00
N ARG A 254 -8.72 -13.31 -1.81
CA ARG A 254 -8.72 -12.62 -0.51
C ARG A 254 -7.89 -13.38 0.51
N ALA A 255 -7.33 -12.67 1.49
CA ALA A 255 -6.81 -13.26 2.72
C ALA A 255 -7.32 -12.42 3.89
N ILE A 256 -7.80 -13.08 4.94
CA ILE A 256 -8.46 -12.40 6.07
C ILE A 256 -7.62 -12.63 7.33
N VAL A 257 -7.21 -11.55 7.99
CA VAL A 257 -6.46 -11.58 9.25
C VAL A 257 -7.43 -11.33 10.39
N VAL A 258 -7.59 -12.33 11.26
CA VAL A 258 -8.40 -12.27 12.48
C VAL A 258 -7.53 -12.38 13.74
N GLU A 259 -8.10 -12.20 14.92
CA GLU A 259 -7.32 -12.16 16.18
C GLU A 259 -6.82 -13.53 16.64
N GLY A 260 -7.68 -14.55 16.61
CA GLY A 260 -7.42 -15.80 17.29
C GLY A 260 -7.65 -17.06 16.48
N TYR A 261 -7.25 -18.19 17.06
CA TYR A 261 -7.45 -19.52 16.51
C TYR A 261 -8.93 -19.83 16.26
N MET A 262 -9.78 -19.42 17.21
CA MET A 262 -11.20 -19.76 17.19
C MET A 262 -11.93 -19.03 16.07
N ASP A 263 -11.59 -17.77 15.81
CA ASP A 263 -12.11 -16.97 14.70
C ASP A 263 -11.82 -17.64 13.36
N VAL A 264 -10.58 -18.08 13.16
CA VAL A 264 -10.17 -18.81 11.96
C VAL A 264 -10.97 -20.10 11.79
N VAL A 265 -11.13 -20.87 12.86
CA VAL A 265 -11.83 -22.15 12.82
C VAL A 265 -13.32 -21.95 12.56
N ALA A 266 -13.94 -20.94 13.17
CA ALA A 266 -15.34 -20.59 12.97
C ALA A 266 -15.60 -20.13 11.53
N LEU A 267 -14.75 -19.25 11.00
CA LEU A 267 -14.83 -18.80 9.61
C LEU A 267 -14.67 -19.95 8.62
N ALA A 268 -13.68 -20.81 8.83
CA ALA A 268 -13.45 -21.97 7.97
C ALA A 268 -14.64 -22.95 8.01
N GLN A 269 -15.24 -23.19 9.18
CA GLN A 269 -16.45 -24.01 9.29
C GLN A 269 -17.63 -23.41 8.53
N ALA A 270 -17.71 -22.07 8.45
CA ALA A 270 -18.72 -21.36 7.68
C ALA A 270 -18.41 -21.25 6.18
N GLY A 271 -17.33 -21.87 5.71
CA GLY A 271 -16.93 -21.88 4.29
C GLY A 271 -15.93 -20.80 3.89
N ILE A 272 -15.49 -19.96 4.83
CA ILE A 272 -14.51 -18.88 4.62
C ILE A 272 -13.12 -19.41 5.02
N GLY A 273 -12.49 -20.12 4.09
CA GLY A 273 -11.25 -20.89 4.35
C GLY A 273 -9.96 -20.06 4.30
N GLU A 274 -10.01 -18.82 3.81
CA GLU A 274 -8.87 -17.92 3.60
C GLU A 274 -8.46 -17.09 4.84
N ALA A 275 -9.00 -17.44 6.02
CA ALA A 275 -8.69 -16.76 7.27
C ALA A 275 -7.39 -17.27 7.91
N VAL A 276 -6.59 -16.35 8.45
CA VAL A 276 -5.37 -16.60 9.21
C VAL A 276 -5.34 -15.74 10.48
N ALA A 277 -4.56 -16.15 11.47
CA ALA A 277 -4.38 -15.39 12.71
C ALA A 277 -2.90 -15.27 13.11
N PRO A 278 -2.45 -14.12 13.63
CA PRO A 278 -1.17 -14.02 14.31
C PRO A 278 -1.25 -14.78 15.65
N LEU A 279 -0.10 -15.25 16.13
CA LEU A 279 -0.08 -16.21 17.23
C LEU A 279 -0.04 -15.53 18.60
N GLY A 280 -1.00 -14.65 18.93
CA GLY A 280 -1.06 -13.97 20.23
C GLY A 280 -0.03 -12.84 20.39
N THR A 281 0.23 -12.11 19.31
CA THR A 281 0.97 -10.84 19.24
C THR A 281 0.33 -9.96 18.17
N ALA A 282 0.62 -8.66 18.17
CA ALA A 282 0.32 -7.81 17.02
C ALA A 282 0.96 -8.37 15.74
N LEU A 283 0.28 -8.23 14.62
CA LEU A 283 0.75 -8.65 13.29
C LEU A 283 2.14 -8.07 13.00
N THR A 284 3.12 -8.89 12.63
CA THR A 284 4.51 -8.46 12.41
C THR A 284 4.79 -8.11 10.94
N GLU A 285 5.92 -7.46 10.68
CA GLU A 285 6.44 -7.13 9.36
C GLU A 285 6.65 -8.42 8.53
N ALA A 286 7.25 -9.44 9.13
CA ALA A 286 7.47 -10.72 8.46
C ALA A 286 6.15 -11.45 8.12
N GLN A 287 5.11 -11.29 8.95
CA GLN A 287 3.77 -11.82 8.67
C GLN A 287 3.07 -11.01 7.56
N LEU A 288 3.23 -9.69 7.53
CA LEU A 288 2.74 -8.83 6.44
C LEU A 288 3.36 -9.24 5.09
N GLU A 289 4.68 -9.47 5.04
CA GLU A 289 5.32 -10.00 3.82
C GLU A 289 4.79 -11.37 3.40
N ARG A 290 4.35 -12.21 4.34
CA ARG A 290 3.75 -13.50 4.01
C ARG A 290 2.37 -13.30 3.40
N LEU A 291 1.56 -12.42 3.97
CA LEU A 291 0.24 -12.06 3.46
C LEU A 291 0.32 -11.45 2.06
N TRP A 292 1.27 -10.54 1.82
CA TRP A 292 1.45 -9.92 0.49
C TRP A 292 1.98 -10.85 -0.60
N ARG A 293 2.48 -12.04 -0.24
CA ARG A 293 2.75 -13.13 -1.19
C ARG A 293 1.50 -13.93 -1.53
N MET A 294 0.45 -13.86 -0.71
CA MET A 294 -0.84 -14.53 -0.97
C MET A 294 -1.78 -13.65 -1.79
N VAL A 295 -1.93 -12.38 -1.39
CA VAL A 295 -2.82 -11.40 -2.03
C VAL A 295 -2.22 -10.00 -1.91
N ASP A 296 -2.52 -9.12 -2.86
CA ASP A 296 -1.98 -7.77 -2.89
C ASP A 296 -2.52 -6.87 -1.76
N VAL A 297 -3.78 -7.08 -1.38
CA VAL A 297 -4.48 -6.29 -0.34
C VAL A 297 -5.20 -7.24 0.64
N PRO A 298 -4.48 -7.80 1.64
CA PRO A 298 -5.11 -8.59 2.70
C PRO A 298 -6.05 -7.74 3.57
N ILE A 299 -7.11 -8.37 4.06
CA ILE A 299 -8.17 -7.76 4.86
C ILE A 299 -7.90 -8.01 6.34
N VAL A 300 -7.83 -6.96 7.14
CA VAL A 300 -7.71 -7.02 8.60
C VAL A 300 -9.11 -6.90 9.21
N CYS A 301 -9.58 -7.97 9.85
CA CYS A 301 -10.90 -8.11 10.47
C CYS A 301 -10.71 -8.56 11.93
N LEU A 302 -10.46 -7.60 12.81
CA LEU A 302 -10.24 -7.84 14.24
C LEU A 302 -11.53 -7.56 15.03
N ASP A 303 -11.48 -7.77 16.35
CA ASP A 303 -12.66 -7.66 17.21
C ASP A 303 -13.23 -6.24 17.17
N GLY A 304 -14.56 -6.13 17.30
CA GLY A 304 -15.28 -4.86 17.27
C GLY A 304 -15.02 -3.96 18.48
N ASP A 305 -14.26 -4.43 19.47
CA ASP A 305 -13.98 -3.71 20.71
C ASP A 305 -12.80 -2.72 20.61
N ALA A 306 -12.58 -1.93 21.66
CA ALA A 306 -11.50 -0.95 21.69
C ALA A 306 -10.09 -1.56 21.56
N ALA A 307 -9.88 -2.81 21.97
CA ALA A 307 -8.59 -3.48 21.87
C ALA A 307 -8.32 -3.92 20.42
N GLY A 308 -9.31 -4.48 19.74
CA GLY A 308 -9.28 -4.85 18.33
C GLY A 308 -9.09 -3.63 17.43
N GLN A 309 -9.80 -2.52 17.70
CA GLN A 309 -9.60 -1.27 16.94
C GLN A 309 -8.18 -0.71 17.09
N LYS A 310 -7.59 -0.77 18.30
CA LYS A 310 -6.18 -0.40 18.54
C LYS A 310 -5.22 -1.36 17.82
N ALA A 311 -5.51 -2.65 17.80
CA ALA A 311 -4.71 -3.64 17.10
C ALA A 311 -4.72 -3.42 15.59
N ALA A 312 -5.88 -3.09 15.01
CA ALA A 312 -6.02 -2.76 13.60
C ALA A 312 -5.20 -1.52 13.24
N MET A 313 -5.21 -0.49 14.09
CA MET A 313 -4.39 0.71 13.88
C MET A 313 -2.89 0.42 13.98
N ARG A 314 -2.46 -0.43 14.93
CA ARG A 314 -1.06 -0.88 14.99
C ARG A 314 -0.64 -1.63 13.71
N ALA A 315 -1.52 -2.46 13.14
CA ALA A 315 -1.26 -3.12 11.87
C ALA A 315 -1.16 -2.10 10.71
N ALA A 316 -2.03 -1.09 10.70
CA ALA A 316 -1.99 0.01 9.73
C ALA A 316 -0.64 0.74 9.76
N HIS A 317 -0.19 1.18 10.94
CA HIS A 317 1.08 1.87 11.08
C HIS A 317 2.28 1.01 10.69
N ARG A 318 2.26 -0.28 11.05
CA ARG A 318 3.34 -1.22 10.73
C ARG A 318 3.45 -1.50 9.24
N ALA A 319 2.34 -1.43 8.50
CA ALA A 319 2.36 -1.62 7.06
C ALA A 319 2.96 -0.43 6.30
N LEU A 320 2.89 0.80 6.84
CA LEU A 320 3.32 2.04 6.15
C LEU A 320 4.73 1.96 5.55
N PRO A 321 5.78 1.53 6.28
CA PRO A 321 7.14 1.49 5.73
C PRO A 321 7.32 0.45 4.62
N MET A 322 6.38 -0.49 4.51
CA MET A 322 6.46 -1.64 3.61
C MET A 322 5.49 -1.54 2.42
N LEU A 323 4.74 -0.44 2.32
CA LEU A 323 3.84 -0.22 1.18
C LEU A 323 4.66 -0.12 -0.13
N ALA A 324 4.09 -0.69 -1.19
CA ALA A 324 4.65 -0.70 -2.52
C ALA A 324 3.50 -0.60 -3.54
N PRO A 325 3.77 -0.29 -4.83
CA PRO A 325 2.73 -0.27 -5.85
C PRO A 325 1.88 -1.55 -5.85
N GLY A 326 0.57 -1.39 -5.68
CA GLY A 326 -0.40 -2.49 -5.58
C GLY A 326 -0.46 -3.19 -4.22
N LYS A 327 0.50 -3.02 -3.31
CA LYS A 327 0.53 -3.67 -1.98
C LYS A 327 -0.04 -2.75 -0.91
N SER A 328 -1.13 -3.15 -0.27
CA SER A 328 -1.77 -2.35 0.80
C SER A 328 -2.49 -3.23 1.82
N LEU A 329 -3.25 -2.63 2.73
CA LEU A 329 -4.17 -3.30 3.65
C LEU A 329 -5.61 -2.78 3.44
N ALA A 330 -6.56 -3.66 3.64
CA ALA A 330 -7.97 -3.31 3.78
C ALA A 330 -8.44 -3.67 5.20
N PHE A 331 -9.51 -3.03 5.67
CA PHE A 331 -10.01 -3.17 7.03
C PHE A 331 -11.51 -3.46 7.01
N VAL A 332 -11.95 -4.33 7.92
CA VAL A 332 -13.37 -4.52 8.24
C VAL A 332 -13.55 -4.25 9.72
N THR A 333 -14.52 -3.41 10.04
CA THR A 333 -14.91 -3.13 11.42
C THR A 333 -16.15 -3.93 11.75
N LEU A 334 -16.04 -4.82 12.72
CA LEU A 334 -17.18 -5.59 13.22
C LEU A 334 -18.06 -4.71 14.13
N PRO A 335 -19.34 -5.08 14.31
CA PRO A 335 -20.20 -4.42 15.31
C PRO A 335 -19.56 -4.48 16.71
N ASP A 336 -19.85 -3.47 17.52
CA ASP A 336 -19.27 -3.35 18.87
C ASP A 336 -19.53 -4.62 19.72
N GLY A 337 -18.48 -5.08 20.39
CA GLY A 337 -18.49 -6.29 21.22
C GLY A 337 -18.64 -7.62 20.49
N GLN A 338 -18.58 -7.66 19.15
CA GLN A 338 -18.59 -8.92 18.38
C GLN A 338 -17.19 -9.27 17.85
N ASP A 339 -16.87 -10.56 17.88
CA ASP A 339 -15.73 -11.18 17.20
C ASP A 339 -16.21 -11.98 15.96
N PRO A 340 -15.31 -12.42 15.07
CA PRO A 340 -15.69 -13.25 13.92
C PRO A 340 -16.40 -14.55 14.30
N ASP A 341 -15.99 -15.21 15.40
CA ASP A 341 -16.62 -16.45 15.91
C ASP A 341 -18.10 -16.21 16.24
N ASP A 342 -18.40 -15.22 17.06
CA ASP A 342 -19.74 -14.86 17.54
C ASP A 342 -20.64 -14.38 16.40
N LEU A 343 -20.14 -13.57 15.47
CA LEU A 343 -20.92 -13.08 14.33
C LEU A 343 -21.37 -14.24 13.43
N VAL A 344 -20.45 -15.14 13.09
CA VAL A 344 -20.71 -16.27 12.19
C VAL A 344 -21.61 -17.30 12.87
N ARG A 345 -21.40 -17.59 14.16
CA ARG A 345 -22.24 -18.53 14.90
C ARG A 345 -23.67 -18.05 15.07
N SER A 346 -23.87 -16.76 15.30
CA SER A 346 -25.20 -16.20 15.56
C SER A 346 -26.02 -15.96 14.28
N LYS A 347 -25.36 -15.57 13.17
CA LYS A 347 -26.07 -15.13 11.95
C LYS A 347 -25.63 -15.84 10.66
N GLY A 348 -24.73 -16.82 10.75
CA GLY A 348 -24.20 -17.57 9.61
C GLY A 348 -23.14 -16.81 8.80
N ALA A 349 -22.74 -17.38 7.66
CA ALA A 349 -21.67 -16.83 6.82
C ALA A 349 -22.07 -15.53 6.09
N ALA A 350 -23.34 -15.39 5.69
CA ALA A 350 -23.76 -14.33 4.78
C ALA A 350 -23.55 -12.90 5.30
N PRO A 351 -23.81 -12.58 6.59
CA PRO A 351 -23.49 -11.26 7.14
C PRO A 351 -21.99 -10.98 7.18
N MET A 352 -21.18 -12.00 7.46
CA MET A 352 -19.73 -11.85 7.43
C MET A 352 -19.23 -11.58 6.00
N GLU A 353 -19.72 -12.32 5.01
CA GLU A 353 -19.40 -12.09 3.59
C GLU A 353 -19.82 -10.68 3.12
N LYS A 354 -20.96 -10.17 3.60
CA LYS A 354 -21.38 -8.80 3.31
C LYS A 354 -20.37 -7.78 3.85
N LEU A 355 -19.93 -7.93 5.09
CA LEU A 355 -18.91 -7.04 5.69
C LEU A 355 -17.58 -7.16 4.94
N LEU A 356 -17.18 -8.36 4.55
CA LEU A 356 -15.95 -8.62 3.78
C LEU A 356 -16.02 -8.09 2.33
N ALA A 357 -17.21 -7.78 1.81
CA ALA A 357 -17.38 -7.12 0.52
C ALA A 357 -17.30 -5.58 0.62
N GLU A 358 -17.56 -5.01 1.80
CA GLU A 358 -17.58 -3.57 2.07
C GLU A 358 -16.35 -3.16 2.89
N THR A 359 -15.16 -3.47 2.38
CA THR A 359 -13.90 -3.18 3.08
C THR A 359 -13.51 -1.71 3.04
N GLN A 360 -12.92 -1.22 4.12
CA GLN A 360 -12.32 0.11 4.22
C GLN A 360 -10.84 0.08 3.76
N PRO A 361 -10.44 0.88 2.76
CA PRO A 361 -9.03 1.06 2.39
C PRO A 361 -8.16 1.62 3.53
N LEU A 362 -6.86 1.30 3.53
CA LEU A 362 -5.89 1.82 4.52
C LEU A 362 -5.92 3.35 4.64
N VAL A 363 -5.98 4.08 3.52
CA VAL A 363 -6.02 5.55 3.53
C VAL A 363 -7.27 6.10 4.22
N ASP A 364 -8.43 5.44 4.07
CA ASP A 364 -9.67 5.79 4.75
C ASP A 364 -9.58 5.56 6.23
N ARG A 365 -8.99 4.43 6.61
CA ARG A 365 -8.80 4.05 8.01
C ARG A 365 -7.91 5.05 8.75
N LEU A 366 -6.78 5.43 8.15
CA LEU A 366 -5.85 6.41 8.71
C LEU A 366 -6.49 7.79 8.80
N TRP A 367 -7.14 8.25 7.73
CA TRP A 367 -7.80 9.55 7.68
C TRP A 367 -8.87 9.71 8.78
N GLN A 368 -9.76 8.73 8.92
CA GLN A 368 -10.81 8.78 9.93
C GLN A 368 -10.24 8.77 11.36
N ALA A 369 -9.18 8.01 11.61
CA ALA A 369 -8.54 7.98 12.91
C ALA A 369 -7.92 9.33 13.27
N GLU A 370 -7.25 10.00 12.33
CA GLU A 370 -6.63 11.31 12.57
C GLU A 370 -7.66 12.44 12.75
N LEU A 371 -8.80 12.35 12.06
CA LEU A 371 -9.92 13.27 12.27
C LEU A 371 -10.57 13.11 13.64
N ALA A 372 -10.66 11.87 14.14
CA ALA A 372 -11.28 11.57 15.42
C ALA A 372 -10.34 11.78 16.62
N ALA A 373 -9.03 11.95 16.38
CA ALA A 373 -8.03 12.02 17.44
C ALA A 373 -8.13 13.29 18.31
N GLU A 374 -8.37 14.45 17.68
CA GLU A 374 -8.36 15.76 18.35
C GLU A 374 -9.39 16.71 17.71
N PRO A 375 -9.89 17.72 18.44
CA PRO A 375 -10.75 18.78 17.87
C PRO A 375 -10.05 19.55 16.74
N LEU A 376 -10.82 20.07 15.78
CA LEU A 376 -10.33 20.70 14.54
C LEU A 376 -10.95 22.09 14.27
N ASP A 377 -11.44 22.73 15.33
CA ASP A 377 -12.20 23.96 15.28
C ASP A 377 -11.32 25.17 14.93
N THR A 378 -10.07 25.21 15.43
CA THR A 378 -9.16 26.36 15.27
C THR A 378 -8.12 26.16 14.16
N PRO A 379 -7.55 27.26 13.61
CA PRO A 379 -6.45 27.17 12.64
C PRO A 379 -5.24 26.38 13.16
N GLU A 380 -4.88 26.51 14.44
CA GLU A 380 -3.77 25.78 15.08
C GLU A 380 -4.05 24.29 15.12
N GLN A 381 -5.28 23.89 15.47
CA GLN A 381 -5.71 22.49 15.46
C GLN A 381 -5.69 21.88 14.06
N ARG A 382 -6.10 22.65 13.04
CA ARG A 382 -6.01 22.24 11.63
C ARG A 382 -4.56 22.10 11.16
N ALA A 383 -3.67 22.99 11.60
CA ALA A 383 -2.23 22.85 11.35
C ALA A 383 -1.68 21.59 12.04
N GLY A 384 -2.14 21.28 13.26
CA GLY A 384 -1.82 20.03 13.96
C GLY A 384 -2.22 18.78 13.17
N LEU A 385 -3.41 18.74 12.58
CA LEU A 385 -3.84 17.64 11.70
C LEU A 385 -2.91 17.49 10.48
N LYS A 386 -2.53 18.60 9.82
CA LYS A 386 -1.57 18.54 8.70
C LYS A 386 -0.24 17.92 9.12
N GLN A 387 0.27 18.31 10.29
CA GLN A 387 1.51 17.77 10.85
C GLN A 387 1.39 16.26 11.10
N ARG A 388 0.32 15.81 11.76
CA ARG A 388 0.09 14.38 12.02
C ARG A 388 -0.01 13.55 10.73
N LEU A 389 -0.71 14.05 9.72
CA LEU A 389 -0.81 13.39 8.41
C LEU A 389 0.55 13.31 7.70
N ALA A 390 1.37 14.35 7.80
CA ALA A 390 2.74 14.34 7.27
C ALA A 390 3.63 13.32 8.02
N ASP A 391 3.50 13.25 9.34
CA ASP A 391 4.24 12.30 10.17
C ASP A 391 3.82 10.84 9.90
N LEU A 392 2.54 10.60 9.59
CA LEU A 392 2.04 9.29 9.17
C LEU A 392 2.69 8.79 7.88
N ILE A 393 2.83 9.64 6.86
CA ILE A 393 3.37 9.21 5.55
C ILE A 393 4.90 9.21 5.52
N ARG A 394 5.56 9.84 6.50
CA ARG A 394 7.03 9.94 6.57
C ARG A 394 7.75 8.58 6.46
N PRO A 395 7.30 7.50 7.14
CA PRO A 395 7.97 6.21 7.11
C PRO A 395 7.80 5.43 5.79
N ILE A 396 6.87 5.82 4.91
CA ILE A 396 6.65 5.13 3.63
C ILE A 396 7.94 5.22 2.80
N THR A 397 8.47 4.06 2.43
CA THR A 397 9.77 3.95 1.75
C THR A 397 9.64 4.15 0.24
N ASP A 398 8.57 3.65 -0.38
CA ASP A 398 8.31 3.85 -1.80
C ASP A 398 7.88 5.29 -2.11
N ALA A 399 8.65 5.98 -2.95
CA ALA A 399 8.46 7.40 -3.25
C ALA A 399 7.15 7.67 -4.02
N SER A 400 6.74 6.78 -4.92
CA SER A 400 5.51 6.95 -5.70
C SER A 400 4.28 6.77 -4.82
N VAL A 401 4.27 5.72 -3.99
CA VAL A 401 3.17 5.48 -3.03
C VAL A 401 3.09 6.63 -2.03
N LYS A 402 4.23 7.09 -1.52
CA LYS A 402 4.28 8.23 -0.58
C LYS A 402 3.67 9.49 -1.18
N TYR A 403 3.99 9.80 -2.43
CA TYR A 403 3.41 10.95 -3.16
C TYR A 403 1.89 10.84 -3.25
N GLU A 404 1.37 9.67 -3.65
CA GLU A 404 -0.09 9.46 -3.77
C GLU A 404 -0.80 9.60 -2.42
N TYR A 405 -0.23 9.09 -1.33
CA TYR A 405 -0.77 9.30 0.01
C TYR A 405 -0.77 10.78 0.42
N GLN A 406 0.30 11.51 0.10
CA GLN A 406 0.37 12.96 0.37
C GLN A 406 -0.69 13.73 -0.41
N ALA A 407 -0.83 13.44 -1.71
CA ALA A 407 -1.82 14.07 -2.57
C ALA A 407 -3.25 13.77 -2.09
N GLU A 408 -3.54 12.52 -1.71
CA GLU A 408 -4.86 12.12 -1.25
C GLU A 408 -5.21 12.73 0.12
N PHE A 409 -4.27 12.79 1.07
CA PHE A 409 -4.50 13.48 2.34
C PHE A 409 -4.70 14.98 2.17
N ARG A 410 -3.95 15.63 1.26
CA ARG A 410 -4.18 17.04 0.91
C ARG A 410 -5.58 17.25 0.34
N ARG A 411 -5.98 16.42 -0.63
CA ARG A 411 -7.31 16.49 -1.25
C ARG A 411 -8.43 16.34 -0.23
N ARG A 412 -8.29 15.40 0.71
CA ARG A 412 -9.27 15.18 1.80
C ARG A 412 -9.32 16.35 2.78
N PHE A 413 -8.15 16.88 3.16
CA PHE A 413 -8.05 18.06 4.00
C PHE A 413 -8.78 19.25 3.37
N ASP A 414 -8.49 19.55 2.10
CA ASP A 414 -9.12 20.65 1.38
C ASP A 414 -10.63 20.43 1.21
N ALA A 415 -11.07 19.19 0.97
CA ALA A 415 -12.49 18.86 0.89
C ALA A 415 -13.23 18.99 2.22
N HIS A 416 -12.57 18.64 3.34
CA HIS A 416 -13.17 18.71 4.67
C HIS A 416 -13.30 20.15 5.20
N PHE A 417 -12.32 21.01 4.88
CA PHE A 417 -12.30 22.40 5.36
C PHE A 417 -12.67 23.46 4.30
N SER A 418 -12.88 23.08 3.03
CA SER A 418 -13.35 24.02 2.02
C SER A 418 -14.73 24.56 2.41
N PRO A 419 -14.95 25.89 2.33
CA PRO A 419 -16.30 26.42 2.42
C PRO A 419 -17.12 25.84 1.27
N GLN A 420 -18.30 25.28 1.58
CA GLN A 420 -19.21 24.77 0.55
C GLN A 420 -19.42 25.85 -0.51
N ARG A 421 -18.94 25.60 -1.73
CA ARG A 421 -19.25 26.44 -2.87
C ARG A 421 -20.77 26.46 -3.01
N ARG A 422 -21.39 27.61 -2.75
CA ARG A 422 -22.81 27.81 -3.06
C ARG A 422 -23.03 27.39 -4.51
N PRO A 423 -24.03 26.55 -4.81
CA PRO A 423 -24.36 26.24 -6.20
C PRO A 423 -24.51 27.55 -6.96
N PHE A 424 -23.80 27.68 -8.07
CA PHE A 424 -23.99 28.80 -8.97
C PHE A 424 -25.45 28.77 -9.44
N VAL A 425 -26.28 29.68 -8.93
CA VAL A 425 -27.66 29.85 -9.41
C VAL A 425 -27.58 30.80 -10.60
N PRO A 426 -27.88 30.35 -11.83
CA PRO A 426 -27.94 31.26 -12.97
C PRO A 426 -28.96 32.36 -12.68
N PHE A 427 -28.57 33.61 -12.87
CA PHE A 427 -29.46 34.74 -12.73
C PHE A 427 -30.55 34.68 -13.82
N GLU A 428 -31.75 34.23 -13.47
CA GLU A 428 -32.92 34.34 -14.36
C GLU A 428 -33.31 35.82 -14.49
N LYS A 429 -33.14 36.36 -15.70
CA LYS A 429 -33.64 37.70 -16.06
C LYS A 429 -35.17 37.69 -15.98
N ARG A 430 -35.73 38.19 -14.88
CA ARG A 430 -37.13 38.63 -14.84
C ARG A 430 -37.33 39.76 -15.84
N THR A 431 -37.98 39.46 -16.95
CA THR A 431 -38.49 40.45 -17.90
C THR A 431 -39.80 41.03 -17.36
N GLY A 432 -39.84 42.35 -17.18
CA GLY A 432 -41.10 43.08 -16.97
C GLY A 432 -41.16 43.88 -15.68
N GLY A 433 -41.08 45.21 -15.80
CA GLY A 433 -41.44 46.14 -14.72
C GLY A 433 -40.70 47.47 -14.81
N LYS A 434 -41.36 48.49 -15.38
CA LYS A 434 -40.91 49.90 -15.37
C LYS A 434 -40.61 50.35 -13.93
N ARG A 435 -39.40 50.86 -13.65
CA ARG A 435 -39.08 51.59 -12.41
C ARG A 435 -38.98 53.09 -12.69
N PRO A 436 -39.55 53.97 -11.85
CA PRO A 436 -39.35 55.40 -11.95
C PRO A 436 -38.00 55.82 -11.33
N ALA A 437 -37.50 56.97 -11.79
CA ALA A 437 -36.21 57.53 -11.45
C ALA A 437 -36.14 58.02 -9.98
N GLY A 438 -35.06 57.66 -9.29
CA GLY A 438 -34.73 58.14 -7.94
C GLY A 438 -33.43 57.53 -7.43
N ARG A 439 -32.39 58.38 -7.33
CA ARG A 439 -31.00 58.17 -6.88
C ARG A 439 -30.74 57.11 -5.77
N SER A 440 -29.82 56.18 -6.02
CA SER A 440 -28.55 55.98 -5.26
C SER A 440 -27.75 54.78 -5.82
N GLY A 441 -26.42 54.90 -5.84
CA GLY A 441 -25.49 54.09 -6.64
C GLY A 441 -25.46 52.59 -6.42
N TRP A 442 -25.61 51.85 -7.53
CA TRP A 442 -24.95 50.56 -7.78
C TRP A 442 -24.92 50.36 -9.31
N GLN A 443 -23.73 50.33 -9.91
CA GLN A 443 -23.56 50.02 -11.33
C GLN A 443 -23.24 48.52 -11.46
N PRO A 444 -24.07 47.71 -12.15
CA PRO A 444 -23.69 46.33 -12.47
C PRO A 444 -22.54 46.36 -13.49
N ALA A 445 -21.55 45.48 -13.30
CA ALA A 445 -20.48 45.30 -14.28
C ALA A 445 -21.07 44.93 -15.65
N LEU A 446 -20.57 45.61 -16.70
CA LEU A 446 -20.94 45.34 -18.09
C LEU A 446 -20.63 43.89 -18.47
N PRO A 447 -21.42 43.27 -19.36
CA PRO A 447 -21.14 41.92 -19.81
C PRO A 447 -19.80 41.91 -20.55
N VAL A 448 -19.00 40.90 -20.22
CA VAL A 448 -17.70 40.59 -20.81
C VAL A 448 -17.83 40.62 -22.34
N THR A 449 -17.15 41.58 -22.98
CA THR A 449 -17.19 41.77 -24.44
C THR A 449 -16.57 40.58 -25.17
N GLU A 450 -16.88 40.41 -26.46
CA GLU A 450 -16.27 39.39 -27.32
C GLU A 450 -14.72 39.47 -27.32
N ASP A 451 -14.15 40.65 -27.06
CA ASP A 451 -12.71 40.83 -26.84
C ASP A 451 -12.20 40.08 -25.60
N ALA A 452 -12.99 40.01 -24.53
CA ALA A 452 -12.62 39.30 -23.32
C ALA A 452 -12.84 37.77 -23.43
N LYS A 453 -13.61 37.28 -24.42
CA LYS A 453 -13.57 35.86 -24.83
C LYS A 453 -12.33 35.54 -25.66
N LYS A 454 -11.85 36.46 -26.49
CA LYS A 454 -10.56 36.32 -27.21
C LYS A 454 -9.36 36.37 -26.25
N VAL A 455 -9.47 37.09 -25.14
CA VAL A 455 -8.43 37.15 -24.09
C VAL A 455 -8.19 35.80 -23.39
N HIS A 456 -9.20 34.92 -23.32
CA HIS A 456 -9.02 33.57 -22.77
C HIS A 456 -8.23 32.63 -23.69
N ALA A 457 -8.04 32.99 -24.96
CA ALA A 457 -7.32 32.20 -25.95
C ALA A 457 -5.82 32.54 -26.06
N ALA A 458 -5.32 33.56 -25.35
CA ALA A 458 -3.95 34.08 -25.53
C ALA A 458 -2.89 33.52 -24.55
N GLY A 459 -3.15 32.42 -23.86
CA GLY A 459 -2.09 31.47 -23.43
C GLY A 459 -0.96 31.93 -22.51
N ILE A 460 -1.03 33.08 -21.83
CA ILE A 460 0.00 33.52 -20.87
C ILE A 460 -0.61 33.69 -19.48
N ASP A 461 0.01 33.05 -18.48
CA ASP A 461 -0.34 33.19 -17.06
C ASP A 461 -0.09 34.64 -16.61
N ARG A 462 -1.15 35.45 -16.63
CA ARG A 462 -1.12 36.88 -16.32
C ARG A 462 -0.53 37.19 -14.94
N VAL A 463 -0.54 36.23 -14.02
CA VAL A 463 0.03 36.42 -12.67
C VAL A 463 1.55 36.33 -12.74
N LEU A 464 2.10 35.31 -13.41
CA LEU A 464 3.54 35.15 -13.61
C LEU A 464 4.13 36.28 -14.45
N ALA A 465 3.45 36.68 -15.54
CA ALA A 465 3.91 37.79 -16.38
C ALA A 465 4.01 39.13 -15.62
N LYS A 466 3.05 39.40 -14.71
CA LYS A 466 3.10 40.58 -13.85
C LYS A 466 4.25 40.50 -12.83
N ALA A 467 4.49 39.32 -12.27
CA ALA A 467 5.58 39.10 -11.34
C ALA A 467 6.94 39.32 -12.02
N VAL A 468 7.16 38.71 -13.20
CA VAL A 468 8.39 38.87 -13.99
C VAL A 468 8.62 40.33 -14.36
N LEU A 469 7.59 41.05 -14.79
CA LEU A 469 7.71 42.48 -15.11
C LEU A 469 8.05 43.33 -13.88
N ALA A 470 7.45 43.04 -12.72
CA ALA A 470 7.83 43.68 -11.47
C ALA A 470 9.29 43.37 -11.09
N GLY A 471 9.75 42.13 -11.29
CA GLY A 471 11.14 41.71 -11.10
C GLY A 471 12.11 42.44 -12.02
N LEU A 472 11.81 42.57 -13.31
CA LEU A 472 12.64 43.29 -14.29
C LEU A 472 12.73 44.79 -13.97
N ILE A 473 11.66 45.41 -13.47
CA ILE A 473 11.70 46.82 -13.04
C ILE A 473 12.57 47.00 -11.78
N ARG A 474 12.61 46.02 -10.89
CA ARG A 474 13.45 46.02 -9.67
C ARG A 474 14.91 45.66 -9.95
N HIS A 475 15.15 44.80 -10.94
CA HIS A 475 16.46 44.30 -11.35
C HIS A 475 16.73 44.57 -12.83
N PRO A 476 16.86 45.84 -13.27
CA PRO A 476 17.00 46.16 -14.70
C PRO A 476 18.24 45.55 -15.37
N ALA A 477 19.28 45.24 -14.59
CA ALA A 477 20.49 44.58 -15.09
C ALA A 477 20.23 43.18 -15.68
N GLU A 478 19.18 42.48 -15.22
CA GLU A 478 18.82 41.16 -15.77
C GLU A 478 18.12 41.25 -17.13
N ILE A 479 17.56 42.42 -17.48
CA ILE A 479 16.90 42.61 -18.78
C ILE A 479 17.89 42.33 -19.92
N ALA A 480 19.10 42.89 -19.84
CA ALA A 480 20.17 42.71 -20.81
C ALA A 480 20.55 41.22 -21.01
N ARG A 481 20.44 40.42 -19.94
CA ARG A 481 20.82 39.01 -19.91
C ARG A 481 19.77 38.10 -20.57
N HIS A 482 18.51 38.53 -20.58
CA HIS A 482 17.37 37.79 -21.12
C HIS A 482 16.78 38.40 -22.40
N MET A 483 17.46 39.38 -23.02
CA MET A 483 16.95 40.13 -24.18
C MET A 483 16.44 39.26 -25.32
N GLU A 484 17.18 38.22 -25.70
CA GLU A 484 16.81 37.31 -26.80
C GLU A 484 15.52 36.56 -26.49
N VAL A 485 15.39 36.10 -25.24
CA VAL A 485 14.25 35.34 -24.74
C VAL A 485 13.03 36.25 -24.56
N LEU A 486 13.20 37.44 -23.97
CA LEU A 486 12.14 38.41 -23.76
C LEU A 486 11.61 39.00 -25.08
N GLY A 487 12.46 39.17 -26.09
CA GLY A 487 12.06 39.63 -27.43
C GLY A 487 11.21 38.61 -28.20
N SER A 488 11.26 37.33 -27.82
CA SER A 488 10.43 36.27 -28.41
C SER A 488 9.01 36.21 -27.83
N LEU A 489 8.78 36.85 -26.67
CA LEU A 489 7.49 36.83 -25.98
C LEU A 489 6.49 37.78 -26.65
N ARG A 490 5.49 37.22 -27.33
CA ARG A 490 4.32 37.97 -27.80
C ARG A 490 3.32 38.14 -26.67
N LEU A 491 3.48 39.19 -25.85
CA LEU A 491 2.46 39.54 -24.85
C LEU A 491 1.21 40.10 -25.54
N ALA A 492 0.03 39.69 -25.06
CA ALA A 492 -1.25 40.13 -25.62
C ALA A 492 -1.46 41.66 -25.53
N ASP A 493 -2.17 42.23 -26.51
CA ASP A 493 -2.47 43.66 -26.62
C ASP A 493 -3.03 44.26 -25.32
N GLY A 494 -2.42 45.36 -24.85
CA GLY A 494 -2.86 46.09 -23.66
C GLY A 494 -1.77 46.87 -22.94
N ALA A 495 -2.13 47.48 -21.79
CA ALA A 495 -1.22 48.32 -21.01
C ALA A 495 0.03 47.56 -20.47
N LEU A 496 -0.10 46.26 -20.22
CA LEU A 496 1.00 45.40 -19.77
C LEU A 496 2.01 45.07 -20.87
N GLY A 497 1.54 44.81 -22.10
CA GLY A 497 2.42 44.61 -23.27
C GLY A 497 3.20 45.88 -23.59
N ARG A 498 2.54 47.04 -23.64
CA ARG A 498 3.19 48.34 -23.85
C ARG A 498 4.21 48.68 -22.77
N LEU A 499 3.95 48.29 -21.51
CA LEU A 499 4.90 48.47 -20.42
C LEU A 499 6.12 47.55 -20.55
N PHE A 500 5.91 46.31 -20.98
CA PHE A 500 7.00 45.37 -21.22
C PHE A 500 7.89 45.82 -22.37
N GLU A 501 7.31 46.23 -23.51
CA GLU A 501 8.04 46.82 -24.64
C GLU A 501 8.84 48.05 -24.18
N ALA A 502 8.21 48.98 -23.47
CA ALA A 502 8.90 50.16 -22.95
C ALA A 502 10.06 49.83 -21.99
N VAL A 503 9.90 48.83 -21.12
CA VAL A 503 10.97 48.38 -20.20
C VAL A 503 12.14 47.76 -20.97
N VAL A 504 11.86 46.97 -22.00
CA VAL A 504 12.87 46.32 -22.85
C VAL A 504 13.59 47.34 -23.73
N ASP A 505 12.85 48.23 -24.41
CA ASP A 505 13.42 49.28 -25.28
C ASP A 505 14.32 50.23 -24.50
N LEU A 506 13.91 50.66 -23.30
CA LEU A 506 14.72 51.51 -22.43
C LEU A 506 16.01 50.82 -21.99
N ALA A 507 15.96 49.52 -21.67
CA ALA A 507 17.13 48.74 -21.30
C ALA A 507 18.12 48.56 -22.46
N VAL A 508 17.67 48.65 -23.71
CA VAL A 508 18.52 48.62 -24.91
C VAL A 508 19.21 49.97 -25.15
N GLU A 509 18.53 51.09 -24.89
CA GLU A 509 19.05 52.44 -25.14
C GLU A 509 20.06 52.92 -24.09
N GLU A 510 19.91 52.54 -22.81
CA GLU A 510 20.82 52.97 -21.72
C GLU A 510 21.51 51.78 -21.03
N GLN A 511 22.83 51.65 -21.21
CA GLN A 511 23.66 50.55 -20.65
C GLN A 511 23.76 50.51 -19.11
N ALA A 512 23.20 51.47 -18.37
CA ALA A 512 23.29 51.55 -16.92
C ALA A 512 22.01 52.11 -16.27
N LEU A 513 20.90 51.38 -16.43
CA LEU A 513 19.62 51.70 -15.79
C LEU A 513 19.55 51.15 -14.37
N ASP A 514 19.29 52.04 -13.40
CA ASP A 514 18.82 51.65 -12.07
C ASP A 514 17.28 51.68 -11.99
N SER A 515 16.71 50.96 -11.02
CA SER A 515 15.25 50.84 -10.84
C SER A 515 14.55 52.20 -10.66
N THR A 516 15.20 53.16 -9.99
CA THR A 516 14.63 54.49 -9.71
C THR A 516 14.54 55.32 -10.99
N ARG A 517 15.60 55.26 -11.81
CA ARG A 517 15.68 55.93 -13.11
C ARG A 517 14.70 55.33 -14.10
N LEU A 518 14.60 53.99 -14.17
CA LEU A 518 13.64 53.29 -15.02
C LEU A 518 12.19 53.71 -14.71
N VAL A 519 11.80 53.72 -13.43
CA VAL A 519 10.46 54.17 -13.00
C VAL A 519 10.21 55.63 -13.35
N THR A 520 11.22 56.49 -13.24
CA THR A 520 11.12 57.91 -13.60
C THR A 520 10.88 58.11 -15.10
N ILE A 521 11.51 57.30 -15.95
CA ILE A 521 11.33 57.36 -17.41
C ILE A 521 9.96 56.80 -17.81
N LEU A 522 9.53 55.71 -17.19
CA LEU A 522 8.18 55.13 -17.38
C LEU A 522 7.07 56.11 -16.96
N ALA A 523 7.29 56.90 -15.91
CA ALA A 523 6.36 57.95 -15.48
C ALA A 523 6.18 59.07 -16.54
N ARG A 524 7.26 59.48 -17.20
CA ARG A 524 7.20 60.48 -18.28
C ARG A 524 6.49 59.97 -19.53
N SER A 525 6.44 58.66 -19.70
CA SER A 525 5.79 57.97 -20.83
C SER A 525 4.32 57.59 -20.56
N GLY A 526 3.74 58.07 -19.45
CA GLY A 526 2.35 57.78 -19.06
C GLY A 526 2.12 56.37 -18.50
N LEU A 527 3.19 55.63 -18.19
CA LEU A 527 3.16 54.27 -17.66
C LEU A 527 3.50 54.19 -16.16
N GLY A 528 3.76 55.33 -15.52
CA GLY A 528 4.18 55.42 -14.13
C GLY A 528 3.20 54.82 -13.13
N ASP A 529 1.89 54.99 -13.34
CA ASP A 529 0.88 54.44 -12.44
C ASP A 529 0.85 52.90 -12.49
N VAL A 530 1.01 52.31 -13.68
CA VAL A 530 1.04 50.85 -13.88
C VAL A 530 2.32 50.26 -13.29
N ALA A 531 3.47 50.91 -13.51
CA ALA A 531 4.74 50.51 -12.90
C ALA A 531 4.69 50.63 -11.37
N GLY A 532 4.08 51.70 -10.84
CA GLY A 532 3.88 51.90 -9.41
C GLY A 532 2.96 50.86 -8.77
N GLU A 533 1.87 50.46 -9.44
CA GLU A 533 1.01 49.36 -8.98
C GLU A 533 1.72 48.01 -8.97
N LEU A 534 2.55 47.72 -9.97
CA LEU A 534 3.35 46.50 -10.03
C LEU A 534 4.43 46.46 -8.95
N LEU A 535 5.04 47.60 -8.63
CA LEU A 535 6.05 47.71 -7.56
C LEU A 535 5.44 47.79 -6.15
N ARG A 536 4.16 48.15 -6.02
CA ARG A 536 3.40 47.97 -4.77
C ARG A 536 3.02 46.51 -4.54
N ALA A 537 3.22 45.63 -5.51
CA ALA A 537 2.94 44.20 -5.42
C ALA A 537 4.03 43.41 -4.67
N ASP A 538 4.48 43.92 -3.52
CA ASP A 538 5.23 43.14 -2.51
C ASP A 538 4.41 41.92 -1.98
N THR A 539 3.15 41.81 -2.41
CA THR A 539 2.20 40.74 -2.11
C THR A 539 2.33 39.51 -3.01
N MET A 540 3.12 39.55 -4.10
CA MET A 540 3.35 38.35 -4.91
C MET A 540 4.37 37.42 -4.23
N PRO A 541 4.17 36.10 -4.27
CA PRO A 541 4.91 35.17 -3.43
C PRO A 541 6.27 34.77 -4.02
N TYR A 542 6.93 35.66 -4.78
CA TYR A 542 8.24 35.43 -5.39
C TYR A 542 9.31 36.28 -4.71
N SER A 543 10.54 35.78 -4.66
CA SER A 543 11.67 36.51 -4.06
C SER A 543 12.00 37.80 -4.83
N PHE A 544 12.06 37.73 -6.16
CA PHE A 544 12.37 38.86 -7.05
C PHE A 544 11.32 39.98 -7.09
N THR A 545 10.12 39.76 -6.55
CA THR A 545 9.12 40.81 -6.42
C THR A 545 9.25 41.59 -5.12
N GLN A 546 10.14 41.19 -4.21
CA GLN A 546 10.30 41.76 -2.88
C GLN A 546 11.54 42.64 -2.76
N LYS A 547 11.40 43.76 -2.06
CA LYS A 547 12.52 44.70 -1.84
C LYS A 547 13.58 44.17 -0.86
N SER A 548 13.22 43.26 0.04
CA SER A 548 14.08 42.74 1.11
C SER A 548 14.68 41.35 0.81
N ALA A 549 14.48 40.82 -0.39
CA ALA A 549 15.02 39.52 -0.76
C ALA A 549 16.54 39.57 -0.98
N ASP A 550 17.23 38.46 -0.73
CA ASP A 550 18.64 38.29 -1.08
C ASP A 550 18.84 38.51 -2.60
N PRO A 551 19.70 39.44 -3.03
CA PRO A 551 19.88 39.78 -4.44
C PRO A 551 20.28 38.60 -5.33
N VAL A 552 21.18 37.72 -4.85
CA VAL A 552 21.68 36.57 -5.63
C VAL A 552 20.54 35.60 -5.92
N ARG A 553 19.74 35.34 -4.91
CA ARG A 553 18.57 34.49 -5.01
C ARG A 553 17.45 35.11 -5.85
N ALA A 554 17.15 36.39 -5.66
CA ALA A 554 16.15 37.11 -6.45
C ALA A 554 16.48 37.02 -7.94
N GLN A 555 17.75 37.16 -8.31
CA GLN A 555 18.20 36.97 -9.70
C GLN A 555 17.95 35.54 -10.19
N ALA A 556 18.39 34.53 -9.44
CA ALA A 556 18.21 33.12 -9.83
C ALA A 556 16.73 32.72 -9.98
N ASP A 557 15.87 33.19 -9.07
CA ASP A 557 14.44 32.92 -9.09
C ASP A 557 13.75 33.68 -10.25
N LEU A 558 14.24 34.87 -10.63
CA LEU A 558 13.76 35.63 -11.78
C LEU A 558 14.14 34.95 -13.09
N ASP A 559 15.38 34.46 -13.22
CA ASP A 559 15.86 33.70 -14.38
C ASP A 559 14.97 32.48 -14.64
N GLU A 560 14.68 31.73 -13.57
CA GLU A 560 13.83 30.55 -13.60
C GLU A 560 12.38 30.89 -13.96
N ALA A 561 11.84 31.99 -13.42
CA ALA A 561 10.49 32.46 -13.74
C ALA A 561 10.35 32.89 -15.21
N ILE A 562 11.38 33.53 -15.79
CA ILE A 562 11.44 33.90 -17.21
C ILE A 562 11.47 32.62 -18.08
N ALA A 563 12.31 31.64 -17.72
CA ALA A 563 12.39 30.37 -18.45
C ALA A 563 11.04 29.63 -18.48
N ILE A 564 10.32 29.60 -17.35
CA ILE A 564 8.97 28.99 -17.27
C ILE A 564 7.95 29.79 -18.09
N LEU A 565 7.99 31.13 -18.03
CA LEU A 565 7.08 32.00 -18.77
C LEU A 565 7.18 31.78 -20.29
N VAL A 566 8.37 31.44 -20.78
CA VAL A 566 8.66 31.20 -22.20
C VAL A 566 8.33 29.79 -22.63
N ALA A 567 8.68 28.77 -21.83
CA ALA A 567 8.47 27.37 -22.20
C ALA A 567 6.99 26.94 -22.13
N ARG A 568 6.21 27.53 -21.20
CA ARG A 568 4.84 27.07 -20.93
C ARG A 568 3.87 27.22 -22.11
N PRO A 569 3.84 28.36 -22.84
CA PRO A 569 2.97 28.49 -24.02
C PRO A 569 3.27 27.47 -25.12
N GLU A 570 4.55 27.14 -25.35
CA GLU A 570 4.96 26.15 -26.36
C GLU A 570 4.49 24.74 -25.96
N VAL A 571 4.70 24.35 -24.70
CA VAL A 571 4.23 23.06 -24.17
C VAL A 571 2.71 22.96 -24.20
N ASP A 572 1.98 24.03 -23.85
CA ASP A 572 0.52 24.06 -23.89
C ASP A 572 -0.03 23.93 -25.31
N MET A 573 0.61 24.60 -26.28
CA MET A 573 0.26 24.49 -27.70
C MET A 573 0.53 23.06 -28.22
N MET A 574 1.71 22.50 -27.95
CA MET A 574 2.06 21.14 -28.34
C MET A 574 1.11 20.11 -27.72
N LEU A 575 0.71 20.32 -26.46
CA LEU A 575 -0.25 19.45 -25.77
C LEU A 575 -1.66 19.56 -26.38
N ALA A 576 -2.09 20.76 -26.76
CA ALA A 576 -3.36 20.95 -27.45
C ALA A 576 -3.37 20.26 -28.82
N ASP A 577 -2.28 20.40 -29.59
CA ASP A 577 -2.09 19.73 -30.88
C ASP A 577 -2.05 18.21 -30.72
N ALA A 578 -1.30 17.69 -29.75
CA ALA A 578 -1.24 16.25 -29.45
C ALA A 578 -2.60 15.70 -29.00
N THR A 579 -3.37 16.47 -28.23
CA THR A 579 -4.72 16.09 -27.79
C THR A 579 -5.70 16.06 -28.95
N SER A 580 -5.63 17.03 -29.87
CA SER A 580 -6.42 17.07 -31.10
C SER A 580 -6.05 15.93 -32.07
N ALA A 581 -4.76 15.61 -32.18
CA ALA A 581 -4.26 14.48 -32.95
C ALA A 581 -4.75 13.14 -32.36
N MET A 582 -4.72 12.97 -31.03
CA MET A 582 -5.24 11.78 -30.34
C MET A 582 -6.75 11.61 -30.53
N GLN A 583 -7.52 12.71 -30.54
CA GLN A 583 -8.96 12.67 -30.80
C GLN A 583 -9.30 12.28 -32.25
N SER A 584 -8.40 12.51 -33.21
CA SER A 584 -8.61 12.21 -34.63
C SER A 584 -7.97 10.89 -35.09
N ARG A 585 -6.88 10.46 -34.45
CA ARG A 585 -6.13 9.22 -34.74
C ARG A 585 -5.72 8.57 -33.41
N PHE A 586 -6.41 7.52 -33.02
CA PHE A 586 -6.09 6.72 -31.83
C PHE A 586 -4.91 5.78 -32.11
N THR A 587 -3.70 6.32 -32.05
CA THR A 587 -2.44 5.56 -32.23
C THR A 587 -1.59 5.61 -30.96
N ASP A 588 -0.85 4.53 -30.68
CA ASP A 588 0.02 4.42 -29.50
C ASP A 588 1.07 5.55 -29.44
N ASP A 589 1.69 5.91 -30.57
CA ASP A 589 2.65 7.02 -30.66
C ASP A 589 2.05 8.37 -30.27
N ALA A 590 0.77 8.61 -30.60
CA ALA A 590 0.08 9.86 -30.25
C ALA A 590 -0.25 9.93 -28.75
N PHE A 591 -0.57 8.77 -28.15
CA PHE A 591 -0.79 8.65 -26.71
C PHE A 591 0.52 8.87 -25.93
N GLU A 592 1.62 8.24 -26.36
CA GLU A 592 2.94 8.43 -25.74
C GLU A 592 3.40 9.89 -25.81
N ARG A 593 3.21 10.54 -26.97
CA ARG A 593 3.51 11.96 -27.16
C ARG A 593 2.69 12.86 -26.23
N GLN A 594 1.39 12.57 -26.07
CA GLN A 594 0.52 13.32 -25.16
C GLN A 594 0.95 13.15 -23.69
N VAL A 595 1.27 11.92 -23.27
CA VAL A 595 1.74 11.63 -21.91
C VAL A 595 3.07 12.34 -21.61
N ALA A 596 3.99 12.39 -22.58
CA ALA A 596 5.25 13.11 -22.44
C ALA A 596 5.03 14.62 -22.21
N LEU A 597 4.14 15.24 -23.00
CA LEU A 597 3.82 16.67 -22.88
C LEU A 597 3.07 17.02 -21.59
N VAL A 598 2.22 16.11 -21.09
CA VAL A 598 1.59 16.27 -19.77
C VAL A 598 2.64 16.27 -18.65
N ARG A 599 3.63 15.37 -18.72
CA ARG A 599 4.74 15.34 -17.75
C ARG A 599 5.60 16.59 -17.81
N GLU A 600 5.88 17.08 -19.00
CA GLU A 600 6.65 18.32 -19.20
C GLU A 600 5.91 19.54 -18.64
N LYS A 601 4.60 19.64 -18.87
CA LYS A 601 3.75 20.67 -18.26
C LYS A 601 3.76 20.60 -16.74
N GLN A 602 3.62 19.40 -16.17
CA GLN A 602 3.69 19.19 -14.72
C GLN A 602 5.06 19.57 -14.15
N ALA A 603 6.15 19.31 -14.88
CA ALA A 603 7.49 19.70 -14.46
C ALA A 603 7.65 21.23 -14.40
N LEU A 604 7.11 21.98 -15.37
CA LEU A 604 7.08 23.44 -15.33
C LEU A 604 6.24 23.98 -14.15
N GLU A 605 5.09 23.36 -13.86
CA GLU A 605 4.25 23.74 -12.72
C GLU A 605 4.93 23.46 -11.37
N LEU A 606 5.66 22.36 -11.26
CA LEU A 606 6.45 22.04 -10.08
C LEU A 606 7.60 23.03 -9.86
N ARG A 607 8.33 23.37 -10.92
CA ARG A 607 9.39 24.38 -10.88
C ARG A 607 8.84 25.74 -10.40
N LEU A 608 7.68 26.14 -10.91
CA LEU A 608 7.00 27.37 -10.48
C LEU A 608 6.55 27.32 -9.01
N ALA A 609 6.02 26.17 -8.56
CA ALA A 609 5.63 25.97 -7.16
C ALA A 609 6.83 26.00 -6.21
N ASN A 610 7.98 25.49 -6.64
CA ASN A 610 9.23 25.51 -5.85
C ASN A 610 9.72 26.94 -5.62
N LEU A 611 9.59 27.85 -6.59
CA LEU A 611 9.94 29.27 -6.42
C LEU A 611 9.11 29.92 -5.30
N VAL A 612 7.82 29.59 -5.23
CA VAL A 612 6.91 30.09 -4.20
C VAL A 612 7.24 29.51 -2.83
N GLN A 613 7.38 28.18 -2.75
CA GLN A 613 7.66 27.49 -1.49
C GLN A 613 9.00 27.91 -0.90
N ALA A 614 10.07 27.95 -1.71
CA ALA A 614 11.38 28.34 -1.23
C ALA A 614 11.32 29.75 -0.61
N ASN A 615 10.56 30.66 -1.21
CA ASN A 615 10.42 32.04 -0.74
C ASN A 615 9.62 32.12 0.58
N GLU A 616 8.58 31.29 0.75
CA GLU A 616 7.88 31.13 2.03
C GLU A 616 8.79 30.56 3.12
N ASP A 617 9.61 29.56 2.79
CA ASP A 617 10.54 28.94 3.75
C ASP A 617 11.59 29.94 4.26
N ALA A 618 12.13 30.79 3.38
CA ALA A 618 13.07 31.82 3.80
C ALA A 618 12.42 32.98 4.57
N ARG A 619 11.14 33.28 4.32
CA ARG A 619 10.38 34.20 5.18
C ARG A 619 10.15 33.62 6.57
N ALA A 620 9.96 32.30 6.68
CA ALA A 620 9.76 31.62 7.96
C ALA A 620 11.05 31.54 8.79
N LEU A 621 12.23 31.51 8.16
CA LEU A 621 13.53 31.39 8.84
C LEU A 621 14.08 32.71 9.39
N GLY A 622 13.56 33.86 8.97
CA GLY A 622 14.06 35.19 9.38
C GLY A 622 15.48 35.48 8.89
N PRO A 623 15.94 36.75 8.90
CA PRO A 623 17.34 37.04 8.63
C PRO A 623 18.21 36.46 9.76
N GLU A 624 19.16 35.58 9.44
CA GLU A 624 20.23 35.23 10.38
C GLU A 624 20.97 36.53 10.74
N GLU A 625 20.88 36.95 12.00
CA GLU A 625 21.72 38.01 12.54
C GLU A 625 23.18 37.56 12.43
N ASN A 626 23.94 38.27 11.59
CA ASN A 626 25.38 38.22 11.53
C ASN A 626 25.95 39.58 11.91
#